data_AF-A0A7S0HH68-F1
#
_entry.id   AF-A0A7S0HH68-F1
#
_cell.length_a   1.000
_cell.length_b   1.000
_cell.length_c   1.000
_cell.angle_alpha   90.00
_cell.angle_beta   90.00
_cell.angle_gamma   90.00
#
_symmetry.space_group_name_H-M   'P 1'
#
loop_
_entity.id
_entity.type
_entity.pdbx_description
1 polymer ?
#
loop_
_entity_poly.entity_id
_entity_poly.type
_entity_poly.pdbx_seq_one_letter_code
_entity_poly.pdbx_strand_id
1 'polypeptide(L)'
;DGVVSAGAVGGILVYGAVDCPIACCQTMSCETSCKPYVTNCFTVTYYDDREPYIQYVSSTQGPDTGGNSIDIGIANFPLVTMKNLIVQVAGKNQSTDNWLVLRSVIEVTEVRVFPEPYDLGSNAQQIVPVLFLPVINPLKAVRLNYTYIASPQQLKSVSVTSGPSTGCQTVRVEIGYFRYPA
;
A
#
# COMPACT_ATOMS: atom_id res chain seq x y z
N ASP A 1 -6.75 28.03 -8.44
CA ASP A 1 -6.15 26.80 -9.02
C ASP A 1 -4.64 26.79 -8.80
N GLY A 2 -4.21 26.20 -7.69
CA GLY A 2 -2.81 26.01 -7.38
C GLY A 2 -2.58 24.52 -7.16
N VAL A 3 -2.02 23.84 -8.15
CA VAL A 3 -1.41 22.52 -7.93
C VAL A 3 -0.22 22.79 -7.01
N VAL A 4 -0.34 22.46 -5.73
CA VAL A 4 0.79 22.55 -4.80
C VAL A 4 1.74 21.43 -5.21
N SER A 5 2.75 21.76 -6.03
CA SER A 5 3.78 20.78 -6.37
C SER A 5 4.56 20.48 -5.09
N ALA A 6 4.48 19.25 -4.60
CA ALA A 6 5.43 18.77 -3.61
C ALA A 6 6.85 18.96 -4.15
N GLY A 7 7.73 19.61 -3.38
CA GLY A 7 9.10 19.87 -3.84
C GLY A 7 9.73 21.15 -3.29
N ALA A 8 11.00 21.31 -3.62
CA ALA A 8 11.81 22.47 -3.29
C ALA A 8 11.58 23.58 -4.33
N VAL A 9 11.07 24.72 -3.89
CA VAL A 9 10.92 25.94 -4.69
C VAL A 9 11.98 26.93 -4.24
N GLY A 10 12.83 27.35 -5.17
CA GLY A 10 13.81 28.41 -4.92
C GLY A 10 13.12 29.75 -4.73
N GLY A 11 13.65 30.57 -3.81
CA GLY A 11 13.21 31.91 -3.47
C GLY A 11 14.40 32.88 -3.46
N ILE A 12 14.13 34.15 -3.72
CA ILE A 12 15.09 35.23 -3.55
C ILE A 12 14.49 36.32 -2.68
N LEU A 13 15.30 36.82 -1.75
CA LEU A 13 14.97 37.95 -0.89
C LEU A 13 15.91 39.10 -1.25
N VAL A 14 15.34 40.21 -1.68
CA VAL A 14 16.06 41.39 -2.17
C VAL A 14 15.74 42.57 -1.27
N TYR A 15 16.76 43.21 -0.72
CA TYR A 15 16.59 44.41 0.11
C TYR A 15 16.69 45.67 -0.76
N GLY A 16 15.54 46.25 -1.12
CA GLY A 16 15.47 47.57 -1.77
C GLY A 16 15.19 47.59 -3.27
N ALA A 17 15.05 46.44 -3.95
CA ALA A 17 14.66 46.34 -5.36
C ALA A 17 13.54 45.32 -5.61
N VAL A 18 12.76 45.54 -6.68
CA VAL A 18 11.68 44.64 -7.12
C VAL A 18 12.08 43.75 -8.31
N ASP A 19 13.10 44.13 -9.09
CA ASP A 19 13.47 43.48 -10.36
C ASP A 19 14.83 42.77 -10.30
N CYS A 20 14.92 41.70 -9.53
CA CYS A 20 16.10 40.82 -9.49
C CYS A 20 15.70 39.39 -9.93
N PRO A 21 16.32 38.82 -10.98
CA PRO A 21 15.88 37.54 -11.52
C PRO A 21 16.25 36.41 -10.56
N ILE A 22 15.26 35.61 -10.16
CA ILE A 22 15.47 34.45 -9.28
C ILE A 22 16.48 33.42 -9.82
N ALA A 23 16.66 33.38 -11.14
CA ALA A 23 17.66 32.52 -11.79
C ALA A 23 19.09 32.81 -11.33
N CYS A 24 19.39 34.03 -10.85
CA CYS A 24 20.72 34.35 -10.31
C CYS A 24 21.07 33.50 -9.09
N CYS A 25 20.08 32.97 -8.36
CA CYS A 25 20.30 32.07 -7.23
C CYS A 25 20.75 30.68 -7.67
N GLN A 26 20.35 30.24 -8.87
CA GLN A 26 20.78 28.96 -9.43
C GLN A 26 22.22 29.03 -9.94
N THR A 27 22.61 30.19 -10.47
CA THR A 27 23.95 30.43 -11.04
C THR A 27 24.93 31.09 -10.06
N MET A 28 24.53 31.31 -8.80
CA MET A 28 25.31 32.04 -7.79
C MET A 28 25.80 33.41 -8.26
N SER A 29 24.98 34.14 -9.04
CA SER A 29 25.36 35.42 -9.68
C SER A 29 24.62 36.64 -9.15
N CYS A 30 23.81 36.50 -8.09
CA CYS A 30 22.96 37.59 -7.59
C CYS A 30 23.73 38.81 -7.10
N GLU A 31 24.96 38.62 -6.60
CA GLU A 31 25.83 39.73 -6.18
C GLU A 31 26.20 40.66 -7.33
N THR A 32 26.18 40.19 -8.57
CA THR A 32 26.45 40.99 -9.77
C THR A 32 25.16 41.42 -10.46
N SER A 33 24.21 40.49 -10.61
CA SER A 33 22.95 40.74 -11.33
C SER A 33 22.01 41.70 -10.62
N CYS A 34 22.15 41.87 -9.30
CA CYS A 34 21.20 42.62 -8.48
C CYS A 34 21.85 43.80 -7.73
N LYS A 35 23.02 44.28 -8.19
CA LYS A 35 23.64 45.49 -7.64
C LYS A 35 22.74 46.73 -7.82
N PRO A 36 22.79 47.69 -6.88
CA PRO A 36 23.60 47.71 -5.66
C PRO A 36 22.96 46.99 -4.45
N TYR A 37 21.91 46.19 -4.65
CA TYR A 37 21.08 45.66 -3.58
C TYR A 37 21.66 44.39 -2.95
N VAL A 38 21.37 44.21 -1.67
CA VAL A 38 21.71 42.98 -0.94
C VAL A 38 20.66 41.91 -1.26
N THR A 39 21.12 40.70 -1.58
CA THR A 39 20.25 39.57 -1.92
C THR A 39 20.58 38.34 -1.08
N ASN A 40 19.55 37.58 -0.69
CA ASN A 40 19.71 36.23 -0.14
C ASN A 40 18.88 35.24 -0.94
N CYS A 41 19.45 34.06 -1.20
CA CYS A 41 18.74 32.96 -1.82
C CYS A 41 18.26 31.99 -0.73
N PHE A 42 17.04 31.49 -0.87
CA PHE A 42 16.48 30.49 0.03
C PHE A 42 15.71 29.44 -0.77
N THR A 43 15.34 28.36 -0.09
CA THR A 43 14.52 27.30 -0.68
C THR A 43 13.38 27.00 0.28
N VAL A 44 12.16 26.94 -0.25
CA VAL A 44 10.97 26.48 0.49
C VAL A 44 10.62 25.09 0.02
N THR A 45 10.59 24.14 0.95
CA THR A 45 10.09 22.80 0.66
C THR A 45 8.62 22.75 1.03
N TYR A 46 7.74 22.63 0.03
CA TYR A 46 6.31 22.46 0.25
C TYR A 46 6.00 20.99 0.51
N TYR A 47 5.25 20.72 1.58
CA TYR A 47 4.74 19.40 1.91
C TYR A 47 3.26 19.31 1.56
N ASP A 48 2.85 18.20 0.95
CA ASP A 48 1.43 17.90 0.79
C ASP A 48 0.87 17.42 2.13
N ASP A 49 0.09 18.27 2.79
CA ASP A 49 -0.51 18.03 4.10
C ASP A 49 -1.84 17.27 4.01
N ARG A 50 -2.42 17.10 2.81
CA ARG A 50 -3.67 16.38 2.61
C ARG A 50 -3.61 14.95 3.12
N GLU A 51 -4.64 14.53 3.85
CA GLU A 51 -4.71 13.15 4.34
C GLU A 51 -4.79 12.18 3.16
N PRO A 52 -4.00 11.09 3.17
CA PRO A 52 -4.11 10.07 2.15
C PRO A 52 -5.36 9.23 2.37
N TYR A 53 -5.96 8.77 1.28
CA TYR A 53 -7.17 7.98 1.32
C TYR A 53 -7.15 6.89 0.25
N ILE A 54 -7.92 5.83 0.50
CA ILE A 54 -8.13 4.76 -0.46
C ILE A 54 -9.04 5.28 -1.57
N GLN A 55 -8.50 5.39 -2.77
CA GLN A 55 -9.24 5.81 -3.96
C GLN A 55 -10.06 4.65 -4.54
N TYR A 56 -9.47 3.45 -4.58
CA TYR A 56 -10.16 2.24 -5.03
C TYR A 56 -9.52 0.99 -4.43
N VAL A 57 -10.31 -0.10 -4.39
CA VAL A 57 -9.85 -1.45 -4.03
C VAL A 57 -10.53 -2.45 -4.97
N SER A 58 -9.78 -3.37 -5.59
CA SER A 58 -10.36 -4.37 -6.50
C SER A 58 -11.23 -5.41 -5.79
N SER A 59 -10.87 -5.77 -4.55
CA SER A 59 -11.68 -6.60 -3.66
C SER A 59 -11.34 -6.32 -2.20
N THR A 60 -12.35 -6.28 -1.33
CA THR A 60 -12.20 -6.17 0.12
C THR A 60 -12.41 -7.51 0.83
N GLN A 61 -12.47 -8.60 0.07
CA GLN A 61 -12.72 -9.94 0.60
C GLN A 61 -12.05 -11.04 -0.22
N GLY A 62 -11.78 -12.17 0.43
CA GLY A 62 -11.27 -13.36 -0.24
C GLY A 62 -11.21 -14.57 0.68
N PRO A 63 -10.78 -15.72 0.15
CA PRO A 63 -10.75 -16.96 0.91
C PRO A 63 -9.71 -16.91 2.03
N ASP A 64 -10.01 -17.58 3.14
CA ASP A 64 -9.09 -17.85 4.25
C ASP A 64 -7.83 -18.61 3.84
N THR A 65 -7.84 -19.25 2.67
CA THR A 65 -6.68 -19.96 2.12
C THR A 65 -5.73 -19.05 1.34
N GLY A 66 -6.06 -17.76 1.19
CA GLY A 66 -5.30 -16.83 0.35
C GLY A 66 -5.36 -17.18 -1.14
N GLY A 67 -4.35 -16.74 -1.89
CA GLY A 67 -4.19 -17.05 -3.32
C GLY A 67 -4.94 -16.12 -4.27
N ASN A 68 -5.69 -15.15 -3.75
CA ASN A 68 -6.17 -14.01 -4.51
C ASN A 68 -5.19 -12.84 -4.42
N SER A 69 -5.35 -11.85 -5.31
CA SER A 69 -4.66 -10.58 -5.23
C SER A 69 -5.67 -9.44 -5.10
N ILE A 70 -5.29 -8.42 -4.34
CA ILE A 70 -6.06 -7.19 -4.21
C ILE A 70 -5.22 -6.01 -4.73
N ASP A 71 -5.81 -5.17 -5.55
CA ASP A 71 -5.18 -3.96 -6.08
C ASP A 71 -5.80 -2.76 -5.36
N ILE A 72 -4.94 -1.90 -4.84
CA ILE A 72 -5.31 -0.74 -4.04
C ILE A 72 -4.72 0.51 -4.69
N GLY A 73 -5.57 1.50 -4.96
CA GLY A 73 -5.14 2.85 -5.29
C GLY A 73 -5.24 3.76 -4.06
N ILE A 74 -4.15 4.44 -3.72
CA ILE A 74 -4.06 5.38 -2.59
C ILE A 74 -3.73 6.77 -3.14
N ALA A 75 -4.60 7.74 -2.90
CA ALA A 75 -4.41 9.14 -3.28
C ALA A 75 -3.75 9.94 -2.15
N ASN A 76 -3.08 11.05 -2.51
CA ASN A 76 -2.30 11.90 -1.59
C ASN A 76 -1.27 11.13 -0.72
N PHE A 77 -0.79 9.99 -1.23
CA PHE A 77 0.16 9.14 -0.52
C PHE A 77 1.60 9.53 -0.90
N PRO A 78 2.56 9.48 0.05
CA PRO A 78 3.96 9.75 -0.27
C PRO A 78 4.47 8.83 -1.39
N LEU A 79 5.39 9.34 -2.21
CA LEU A 79 6.05 8.52 -3.22
C LEU A 79 6.84 7.39 -2.55
N VAL A 80 6.47 6.15 -2.89
CA VAL A 80 7.05 4.93 -2.32
C VAL A 80 7.52 3.96 -3.40
N THR A 81 8.36 3.05 -2.94
CA THR A 81 8.94 1.91 -3.63
C THR A 81 8.82 0.70 -2.68
N MET A 82 9.22 -0.47 -3.16
CA MET A 82 9.30 -1.68 -2.33
C MET A 82 10.19 -1.52 -1.08
N LYS A 83 11.14 -0.57 -1.07
CA LYS A 83 12.11 -0.42 0.02
C LYS A 83 11.63 0.49 1.15
N ASN A 84 10.66 1.35 0.89
CA ASN A 84 10.22 2.40 1.82
C ASN A 84 8.70 2.38 2.04
N LEU A 85 8.05 1.27 1.70
CA LEU A 85 6.69 0.97 2.10
C LEU A 85 6.70 -0.28 3.00
N ILE A 86 5.94 -0.23 4.09
CA ILE A 86 5.64 -1.38 4.92
C ILE A 86 4.15 -1.68 4.76
N VAL A 87 3.84 -2.92 4.42
CA VAL A 87 2.46 -3.42 4.39
C VAL A 87 2.26 -4.34 5.60
N GLN A 88 1.22 -4.09 6.39
CA GLN A 88 0.81 -4.98 7.46
C GLN A 88 -0.58 -5.54 7.21
N VAL A 89 -0.77 -6.82 7.50
CA VAL A 89 -2.08 -7.49 7.49
C VAL A 89 -2.28 -8.11 8.87
N ALA A 90 -3.43 -7.85 9.50
CA ALA A 90 -3.73 -8.30 10.86
C ALA A 90 -2.62 -7.93 11.89
N GLY A 91 -2.00 -6.75 11.72
CA GLY A 91 -0.92 -6.26 12.57
C GLY A 91 0.46 -6.89 12.34
N LYS A 92 0.60 -7.78 11.34
CA LYS A 92 1.89 -8.41 10.99
C LYS A 92 2.46 -7.82 9.71
N ASN A 93 3.74 -7.45 9.75
CA ASN A 93 4.50 -7.04 8.56
C ASN A 93 4.49 -8.18 7.52
N GLN A 94 4.16 -7.84 6.29
CA GLN A 94 4.14 -8.77 5.17
C GLN A 94 5.53 -8.88 4.52
N SER A 95 5.89 -10.09 4.07
CA SER A 95 7.06 -10.28 3.19
C SER A 95 6.89 -9.45 1.91
N THR A 96 8.00 -8.96 1.36
CA THR A 96 8.02 -8.28 0.06
C THR A 96 7.62 -9.17 -1.11
N ASP A 97 7.50 -10.49 -0.89
CA ASP A 97 6.96 -11.43 -1.89
C ASP A 97 5.42 -11.39 -1.95
N ASN A 98 4.78 -10.90 -0.89
CA ASN A 98 3.31 -10.88 -0.74
C ASN A 98 2.68 -9.53 -1.09
N TRP A 99 3.45 -8.60 -1.66
CA TRP A 99 2.92 -7.36 -2.19
C TRP A 99 3.90 -6.73 -3.16
N LEU A 100 3.43 -5.81 -3.99
CA LEU A 100 4.28 -5.02 -4.86
C LEU A 100 3.69 -3.64 -5.17
N VAL A 101 4.56 -2.64 -5.31
CA VAL A 101 4.18 -1.31 -5.82
C VAL A 101 4.13 -1.40 -7.34
N LEU A 102 2.93 -1.29 -7.92
CA LEU A 102 2.72 -1.28 -9.37
C LEU A 102 3.18 0.06 -9.96
N ARG A 103 2.81 1.15 -9.31
CA ARG A 103 3.24 2.51 -9.61
C ARG A 103 3.11 3.40 -8.39
N SER A 104 3.93 4.44 -8.29
CA SER A 104 3.76 5.51 -7.31
C SER A 104 4.08 6.83 -7.98
N VAL A 105 3.04 7.62 -8.25
CA VAL A 105 3.13 8.95 -8.86
C VAL A 105 2.40 9.95 -7.98
N ILE A 106 2.42 11.24 -8.33
CA ILE A 106 1.86 12.30 -7.49
C ILE A 106 0.33 12.18 -7.34
N GLU A 107 -0.35 11.60 -8.33
CA GLU A 107 -1.79 11.41 -8.32
C GLU A 107 -2.22 10.17 -7.51
N VAL A 108 -1.48 9.07 -7.63
CA VAL A 108 -1.85 7.78 -7.06
C VAL A 108 -0.65 6.87 -6.81
N THR A 109 -0.67 6.18 -5.67
CA THR A 109 0.15 5.01 -5.40
C THR A 109 -0.70 3.77 -5.55
N GLU A 110 -0.27 2.85 -6.41
CA GLU A 110 -0.93 1.56 -6.62
C GLU A 110 -0.10 0.43 -6.03
N VAL A 111 -0.75 -0.34 -5.16
CA VAL A 111 -0.15 -1.49 -4.48
C VAL A 111 -1.00 -2.70 -4.77
N ARG A 112 -0.37 -3.78 -5.23
CA ARG A 112 -0.97 -5.11 -5.26
C ARG A 112 -0.54 -5.86 -4.01
N VAL A 113 -1.49 -6.43 -3.27
CA VAL A 113 -1.22 -7.29 -2.12
C VAL A 113 -1.74 -8.69 -2.42
N PHE A 114 -1.00 -9.70 -1.98
CA PHE A 114 -1.35 -11.11 -2.02
C PHE A 114 -1.59 -11.56 -0.58
N PRO A 115 -2.85 -11.53 -0.09
CA PRO A 115 -3.14 -11.94 1.28
C PRO A 115 -2.70 -13.38 1.52
N GLU A 116 -1.88 -13.58 2.55
CA GLU A 116 -1.52 -14.91 3.03
C GLU A 116 -2.74 -15.65 3.59
N PRO A 117 -2.66 -17.00 3.68
CA PRO A 117 -3.65 -17.78 4.42
C PRO A 117 -3.85 -17.24 5.84
N TYR A 118 -5.10 -17.22 6.29
CA TYR A 118 -5.49 -16.71 7.59
C TYR A 118 -6.38 -17.71 8.31
N ASP A 119 -5.98 -18.11 9.52
CA ASP A 119 -6.76 -19.02 10.34
C ASP A 119 -7.99 -18.33 10.94
N LEU A 120 -9.18 -18.71 10.46
CA LEU A 120 -10.46 -18.22 10.96
C LEU A 120 -10.92 -18.94 12.24
N GLY A 121 -10.24 -20.02 12.65
CA GLY A 121 -10.73 -20.95 13.67
C GLY A 121 -12.13 -21.45 13.32
N SER A 122 -13.08 -21.29 14.26
CA SER A 122 -14.48 -21.67 14.05
C SER A 122 -15.32 -20.62 13.31
N ASN A 123 -14.78 -19.42 13.04
CA ASN A 123 -15.56 -18.34 12.42
C ASN A 123 -15.85 -18.60 10.94
N ALA A 124 -17.00 -18.17 10.45
CA ALA A 124 -17.33 -18.21 9.02
C ALA A 124 -16.60 -17.11 8.23
N GLN A 125 -16.26 -16.01 8.90
CA GLN A 125 -15.50 -14.89 8.34
C GLN A 125 -14.81 -14.10 9.44
N GLN A 126 -13.77 -13.36 9.08
CA GLN A 126 -13.11 -12.41 9.98
C GLN A 126 -12.59 -11.20 9.21
N ILE A 127 -12.82 -10.02 9.79
CA ILE A 127 -12.30 -8.76 9.26
C ILE A 127 -10.95 -8.49 9.91
N VAL A 128 -9.93 -8.21 9.09
CA VAL A 128 -8.61 -7.79 9.55
C VAL A 128 -8.24 -6.43 8.98
N PRO A 129 -7.49 -5.60 9.73
CA PRO A 129 -6.94 -4.37 9.18
C PRO A 129 -5.76 -4.68 8.26
N VAL A 130 -5.72 -3.98 7.12
CA VAL A 130 -4.55 -3.86 6.25
C VAL A 130 -4.03 -2.43 6.37
N LEU A 131 -2.76 -2.26 6.72
CA LEU A 131 -2.10 -0.98 6.92
C LEU A 131 -0.98 -0.79 5.91
N PHE A 132 -1.00 0.36 5.24
CA PHE A 132 0.08 0.83 4.37
C PHE A 132 0.81 1.95 5.07
N LEU A 133 2.08 1.73 5.40
CA LEU A 133 2.90 2.62 6.20
C LEU A 133 4.11 3.09 5.39
N PRO A 134 4.14 4.36 4.92
CA PRO A 134 5.29 4.89 4.19
C PRO A 134 6.39 5.25 5.19
N VAL A 135 7.60 4.70 5.00
CA VAL A 135 8.74 4.89 5.92
C VAL A 135 9.17 6.36 5.98
N ILE A 136 9.04 7.08 4.86
CA ILE A 136 9.41 8.50 4.76
C ILE A 136 8.53 9.37 5.66
N ASN A 137 7.24 9.03 5.80
CA ASN A 137 6.31 9.79 6.63
C ASN A 137 5.25 8.86 7.27
N PRO A 138 5.56 8.25 8.43
CA PRO A 138 4.64 7.32 9.11
C PRO A 138 3.28 7.90 9.47
N LEU A 139 3.13 9.24 9.53
CA LEU A 139 1.86 9.91 9.82
C LEU A 139 0.87 9.82 8.65
N LYS A 140 1.35 9.54 7.44
CA LYS A 140 0.54 9.36 6.22
C LYS A 140 0.11 7.91 6.03
N ALA A 141 -0.01 7.13 7.10
CA ALA A 141 -0.43 5.74 7.02
C ALA A 141 -1.90 5.62 6.63
N VAL A 142 -2.24 4.62 5.81
CA VAL A 142 -3.63 4.37 5.37
C VAL A 142 -4.05 2.97 5.76
N ARG A 143 -5.31 2.85 6.18
CA ARG A 143 -5.92 1.58 6.58
C ARG A 143 -7.09 1.23 5.68
N LEU A 144 -7.26 -0.06 5.42
CA LEU A 144 -8.49 -0.64 4.91
C LEU A 144 -8.83 -1.91 5.66
N ASN A 145 -10.08 -2.34 5.59
CA ASN A 145 -10.53 -3.61 6.16
C ASN A 145 -10.59 -4.67 5.06
N TYR A 146 -10.05 -5.84 5.34
CA TYR A 146 -10.10 -7.00 4.46
C TYR A 146 -10.79 -8.16 5.17
N THR A 147 -11.76 -8.78 4.49
CA THR A 147 -12.56 -9.88 5.05
C THR A 147 -12.06 -11.22 4.52
N TYR A 148 -11.53 -12.04 5.41
CA TYR A 148 -11.30 -13.45 5.13
C TYR A 148 -12.61 -14.23 5.30
N ILE A 149 -12.95 -15.05 4.31
CA ILE A 149 -14.17 -15.87 4.27
C ILE A 149 -13.77 -17.34 4.25
N ALA A 150 -14.46 -18.14 5.04
CA ALA A 150 -14.29 -19.59 5.09
C ALA A 150 -14.38 -20.22 3.69
N SER A 151 -13.34 -20.91 3.26
CA SER A 151 -13.41 -21.72 2.05
C SER A 151 -14.37 -22.89 2.29
N PRO A 152 -15.37 -23.11 1.40
CA PRO A 152 -16.30 -24.22 1.57
C PRO A 152 -15.55 -25.54 1.49
N GLN A 153 -15.92 -26.49 2.37
CA GLN A 153 -15.37 -27.84 2.33
C GLN A 153 -15.72 -28.49 1.00
N GLN A 154 -14.73 -29.06 0.33
CA GLN A 154 -14.92 -29.71 -0.97
C GLN A 154 -14.38 -31.12 -0.94
N LEU A 155 -15.24 -32.10 -1.25
CA LEU A 155 -14.78 -33.45 -1.52
C LEU A 155 -13.87 -33.44 -2.75
N LYS A 156 -12.59 -33.76 -2.57
CA LYS A 156 -11.58 -33.79 -3.64
C LYS A 156 -11.52 -35.16 -4.29
N SER A 157 -11.43 -36.21 -3.48
CA SER A 157 -11.31 -37.57 -3.99
C SER A 157 -11.86 -38.60 -3.00
N VAL A 158 -12.27 -39.74 -3.55
CA VAL A 158 -12.64 -40.93 -2.79
C VAL A 158 -11.91 -42.10 -3.44
N SER A 159 -11.13 -42.86 -2.66
CA SER A 159 -10.26 -43.91 -3.21
C SER A 159 -11.03 -45.06 -3.87
N VAL A 160 -12.27 -45.31 -3.42
CA VAL A 160 -13.15 -46.35 -3.94
C VAL A 160 -14.61 -45.91 -3.83
N THR A 161 -15.40 -46.10 -4.88
CA THR A 161 -16.83 -45.75 -4.92
C THR A 161 -17.76 -46.97 -4.82
N SER A 162 -17.19 -48.17 -4.67
CA SER A 162 -17.91 -49.44 -4.61
C SER A 162 -17.08 -50.47 -3.85
N GLY A 163 -17.75 -51.37 -3.13
CA GLY A 163 -17.09 -52.43 -2.37
C GLY A 163 -17.99 -53.64 -2.09
N PRO A 164 -17.43 -54.74 -1.55
CA PRO A 164 -18.18 -55.94 -1.18
C PRO A 164 -19.24 -55.64 -0.11
N SER A 165 -20.38 -56.34 -0.18
CA SER A 165 -21.43 -56.24 0.85
C SER A 165 -20.99 -56.70 2.24
N THR A 166 -19.88 -57.44 2.34
CA THR A 166 -19.27 -57.89 3.59
C THR A 166 -18.57 -56.78 4.37
N GLY A 167 -18.36 -55.60 3.77
CA GLY A 167 -17.58 -54.51 4.38
C GLY A 167 -16.07 -54.76 4.33
N CYS A 168 -15.33 -54.20 5.29
CA CYS A 168 -13.87 -54.32 5.46
C CYS A 168 -12.97 -53.65 4.41
N GLN A 169 -13.53 -52.87 3.49
CA GLN A 169 -12.74 -52.05 2.57
C GLN A 169 -12.45 -50.67 3.18
N THR A 170 -11.17 -50.33 3.33
CA THR A 170 -10.77 -48.99 3.75
C THR A 170 -11.05 -47.99 2.64
N VAL A 171 -11.91 -47.01 2.93
CA VAL A 171 -12.18 -45.88 2.04
C VAL A 171 -11.35 -44.69 2.51
N ARG A 172 -10.49 -44.18 1.63
CA ARG A 172 -9.78 -42.91 1.87
C ARG A 172 -10.56 -41.80 1.18
N VAL A 173 -10.84 -40.76 1.94
CA VAL A 173 -11.56 -39.57 1.47
C VAL A 173 -10.64 -38.37 1.63
N GLU A 174 -10.46 -37.61 0.56
CA GLU A 174 -9.76 -36.34 0.59
C GLU A 174 -10.79 -35.23 0.56
N ILE A 175 -10.79 -34.39 1.58
CA ILE A 175 -11.68 -33.23 1.67
C ILE A 175 -10.80 -31.98 1.76
N GLY A 176 -10.86 -31.14 0.73
CA GLY A 176 -10.22 -29.84 0.71
C GLY A 176 -10.91 -28.88 1.67
N TYR A 177 -10.12 -28.04 2.33
CA TYR A 177 -10.59 -27.02 3.27
C TYR A 177 -11.42 -27.58 4.44
N PHE A 178 -11.23 -28.87 4.76
CA PHE A 178 -11.91 -29.53 5.86
C PHE A 178 -11.43 -28.95 7.19
N ARG A 179 -12.38 -28.43 7.98
CA ARG A 179 -12.08 -27.91 9.31
C ARG A 179 -11.95 -29.08 10.27
N TYR A 180 -10.74 -29.33 10.76
CA TYR A 180 -10.54 -30.31 11.83
C TYR A 180 -11.08 -29.72 13.15
N PRO A 181 -11.89 -30.46 13.94
CA PRO A 181 -12.32 -29.98 15.24
C PRO A 181 -11.11 -29.79 16.18
N ALA A 182 -11.13 -28.71 16.95
CA ALA A 182 -10.15 -28.42 18.01
C ALA A 182 -10.22 -29.46 19.15
#